data_AF-A0A8A4U5L4-F1
#
_entry.id   AF-A0A8A4U5L4-F1
#
_cell.length_a   1.000
_cell.length_b   1.000
_cell.length_c   1.000
_cell.angle_alpha   90.00
_cell.angle_beta   90.00
_cell.angle_gamma   90.00
#
_symmetry.space_group_name_H-M   'P 1'
#
loop_
_entity.id
_entity.type
_entity.pdbx_description
1 polymer ?
#
loop_
_entity_poly.entity_id
_entity_poly.type
_entity_poly.pdbx_seq_one_letter_code
_entity_poly.pdbx_strand_id
1 'polypeptide(L)'
;MKPLVPMLLLIWSTQALAQTRMIPHITRGDGGFTTDIFLTNTSTTVKTLVLAGFDVDGQALAEHSASVEAGHVVDIDTSTIWGDDARLGYLTLSGAEEIRATASYRAVTSPASPAHTAESAEQATEWSLFAGDWSLVFDGVAVVNTGSASTQVHIERLDRDGTVRESATLPEALAPGAKALAVIGGPEVGLLQSPGEGLIRLRADQTLAVTALRGDLPGNRYLWTNPVTAMASRTTQSTTLALGSVPSGLPSAFDTFDKYVSVFGVHIFAVAGVPDAKALHAAHVMAEYLDNDEDGTIDDPAVLESMLARNAGLVMFAHRDDPAMDTFFDRVDSLDGWHLQDLQGDETLPNGAASGRFDATLEEVLHLINSAGHAEVYPEAFGISTESELAAAMDLARGGHFQQVPSSYPAGAWYTYDDVTCEYDCQLIEYLYWALTSLLGAQDFPGRLEEIQHEWRLNTADRLRAGDPAIYALLTDGRFVIPTILPDGDYRPAGGNGD
;
A
#
# COMPACT_ATOMS: atom_id res chain seq x y z
N MET A 1 60.72 -11.72 30.54
CA MET A 1 60.64 -10.46 29.78
C MET A 1 60.52 -10.76 28.29
N LYS A 2 59.30 -10.63 27.77
CA LYS A 2 58.97 -10.37 26.36
C LYS A 2 57.80 -9.36 26.41
N PRO A 3 57.82 -8.29 25.61
CA PRO A 3 56.90 -7.17 25.80
C PRO A 3 55.52 -7.50 25.24
N LEU A 4 54.48 -7.06 25.94
CA LEU A 4 53.11 -6.99 25.43
C LEU A 4 53.04 -5.93 24.32
N VAL A 5 52.52 -6.32 23.16
CA VAL A 5 52.12 -5.41 22.08
C VAL A 5 50.68 -4.96 22.39
N PRO A 6 50.38 -3.64 22.37
CA PRO A 6 49.03 -3.16 22.63
C PRO A 6 48.12 -3.47 21.44
N MET A 7 46.98 -4.07 21.74
CA MET A 7 45.87 -4.33 20.83
C MET A 7 45.20 -2.99 20.50
N LEU A 8 45.31 -2.55 19.25
CA LEU A 8 44.64 -1.38 18.71
C LEU A 8 43.14 -1.70 18.59
N LEU A 9 42.35 -1.23 19.56
CA LEU A 9 40.90 -1.27 19.50
C LEU A 9 40.46 -0.21 18.46
N LEU A 10 40.23 -0.62 17.21
CA LEU A 10 39.44 0.20 16.28
C LEU A 10 37.98 0.10 16.71
N ILE A 11 37.52 1.10 17.47
CA ILE A 11 36.10 1.35 17.67
C ILE A 11 35.62 1.96 16.35
N TRP A 12 35.03 1.15 15.47
CA TRP A 12 34.17 1.67 14.43
C TRP A 12 32.87 2.04 15.12
N SER A 13 32.70 3.31 15.47
CA SER A 13 31.37 3.85 15.71
C SER A 13 30.68 3.95 14.35
N THR A 14 30.02 2.87 13.91
CA THR A 14 28.99 2.99 12.89
C THR A 14 27.78 3.61 13.58
N GLN A 15 27.80 4.93 13.77
CA GLN A 15 26.54 5.66 13.88
C GLN A 15 25.83 5.40 12.55
N ALA A 16 24.73 4.66 12.60
CA ALA A 16 23.82 4.56 11.47
C ALA A 16 23.41 5.99 11.15
N LEU A 17 23.81 6.50 9.98
CA LEU A 17 23.36 7.81 9.51
C LEU A 17 21.86 7.68 9.29
N ALA A 18 21.02 8.38 10.06
CA ALA A 18 19.59 8.39 9.76
C ALA A 18 19.40 8.91 8.33
N GLN A 19 18.69 8.12 7.53
CA GLN A 19 18.43 8.41 6.13
C GLN A 19 16.92 8.43 5.90
N THR A 20 16.40 9.48 5.27
CA THR A 20 15.01 9.57 4.84
C THR A 20 14.97 9.59 3.32
N ARG A 21 14.21 8.67 2.70
CA ARG A 21 13.95 8.68 1.26
C ARG A 21 12.64 9.43 0.99
N MET A 22 12.65 10.33 0.01
CA MET A 22 11.45 11.05 -0.44
C MET A 22 11.28 10.84 -1.95
N ILE A 23 10.04 10.66 -2.40
CA ILE A 23 9.69 10.49 -3.82
C ILE A 23 9.01 11.80 -4.27
N PRO A 24 9.73 12.71 -4.96
CA PRO A 24 9.16 13.92 -5.54
C PRO A 24 8.44 13.62 -6.85
N HIS A 25 7.56 14.53 -7.30
CA HIS A 25 7.01 14.47 -8.65
C HIS A 25 8.02 15.03 -9.68
N ILE A 26 7.94 14.53 -10.92
CA ILE A 26 8.84 14.85 -12.02
C ILE A 26 8.84 16.38 -12.28
N THR A 27 10.00 17.01 -12.12
CA THR A 27 10.26 18.40 -12.47
C THR A 27 10.31 18.53 -14.00
N ARG A 28 9.36 19.25 -14.60
CA ARG A 28 9.34 19.54 -16.04
C ARG A 28 9.05 21.02 -16.29
N GLY A 29 9.96 21.71 -16.98
CA GLY A 29 9.82 23.13 -17.33
C GLY A 29 8.75 23.43 -18.40
N ASP A 30 8.32 22.42 -19.18
CA ASP A 30 7.36 22.57 -20.28
C ASP A 30 5.92 22.14 -19.94
N GLY A 31 5.68 21.72 -18.70
CA GLY A 31 4.39 21.27 -18.18
C GLY A 31 4.57 20.19 -17.11
N GLY A 32 4.10 20.45 -15.88
CA GLY A 32 4.30 19.56 -14.73
C GLY A 32 4.27 20.30 -13.40
N PHE A 33 4.91 19.71 -12.38
CA PHE A 33 5.06 20.30 -11.04
C PHE A 33 6.54 20.45 -10.67
N THR A 34 6.94 21.54 -10.00
CA THR A 34 8.18 21.56 -9.22
C THR A 34 7.94 21.04 -7.82
N THR A 35 8.96 20.45 -7.18
CA THR A 35 8.86 19.99 -5.80
C THR A 35 9.61 20.94 -4.87
N ASP A 36 8.94 21.40 -3.82
CA ASP A 36 9.53 22.15 -2.71
C ASP A 36 9.63 21.21 -1.49
N ILE A 37 10.79 21.11 -0.85
CA ILE A 37 11.02 20.26 0.33
C ILE A 37 11.16 21.12 1.56
N PHE A 38 10.38 20.83 2.59
CA PHE A 38 10.40 21.50 3.88
C PHE A 38 11.04 20.60 4.92
N LEU A 39 12.16 21.06 5.48
CA LEU A 39 12.93 20.35 6.49
C LEU A 39 12.74 21.05 7.83
N THR A 40 12.01 20.42 8.75
CA THR A 40 11.77 20.92 10.10
C THR A 40 12.71 20.23 11.08
N ASN A 41 13.54 21.00 11.77
CA ASN A 41 14.41 20.45 12.81
C ASN A 41 13.69 20.43 14.17
N THR A 42 13.36 19.23 14.63
CA THR A 42 12.69 19.00 15.91
C THR A 42 13.66 18.81 17.08
N SER A 43 14.98 18.87 16.83
CA SER A 43 16.01 18.76 17.87
C SER A 43 16.29 20.09 18.55
N THR A 44 17.20 20.05 19.54
CA THR A 44 17.67 21.24 20.27
C THR A 44 18.96 21.84 19.68
N THR A 45 19.51 21.25 18.61
CA THR A 45 20.78 21.65 17.99
C THR A 45 20.62 21.84 16.48
N VAL A 46 21.48 22.64 15.85
CA VAL A 46 21.53 22.71 14.38
C VAL A 46 21.83 21.32 13.78
N LYS A 47 21.18 21.00 12.68
CA LYS A 47 21.41 19.75 11.93
C LYS A 47 21.91 20.10 10.53
N THR A 48 22.93 19.40 10.06
CA THR A 48 23.41 19.50 8.68
C THR A 48 23.04 18.24 7.93
N LEU A 49 22.41 18.42 6.78
CA LEU A 49 21.80 17.39 5.97
C LEU A 49 22.49 17.34 4.61
N VAL A 50 22.62 16.13 4.07
CA VAL A 50 23.02 15.92 2.66
C VAL A 50 21.81 15.42 1.89
N LEU A 51 21.44 16.16 0.86
CA LEU A 51 20.38 15.84 -0.09
C LEU A 51 21.03 15.23 -1.34
N ALA A 52 20.80 13.95 -1.59
CA ALA A 52 21.23 13.28 -2.81
C ALA A 52 20.00 12.99 -3.68
N GLY A 53 19.92 13.61 -4.84
CA GLY A 53 18.87 13.36 -5.82
C GLY A 53 19.24 12.22 -6.75
N PHE A 54 18.24 11.48 -7.23
CA PHE A 54 18.37 10.42 -8.22
C PHE A 54 17.32 10.63 -9.30
N ASP A 55 17.70 10.49 -10.57
CA ASP A 55 16.73 10.59 -11.66
C ASP A 55 15.82 9.34 -11.76
N VAL A 56 14.84 9.39 -12.67
CA VAL A 56 13.89 8.30 -12.90
C VAL A 56 14.55 6.99 -13.36
N ASP A 57 15.78 7.04 -13.88
CA ASP A 57 16.57 5.88 -14.28
C ASP A 57 17.51 5.41 -13.14
N GLY A 58 17.40 6.05 -11.97
CA GLY A 58 18.19 5.75 -10.76
C GLY A 58 19.60 6.31 -10.79
N GLN A 59 19.96 7.19 -11.74
CA GLN A 59 21.28 7.82 -11.78
C GLN A 59 21.38 8.96 -10.77
N ALA A 60 22.50 9.01 -10.05
CA ALA A 60 22.74 10.04 -9.05
C ALA A 60 22.90 11.43 -9.70
N LEU A 61 22.19 12.41 -9.15
CA LEU A 61 22.33 13.84 -9.43
C LEU A 61 23.28 14.48 -8.41
N ALA A 62 23.58 15.77 -8.59
CA ALA A 62 24.50 16.50 -7.72
C ALA A 62 24.00 16.55 -6.27
N GLU A 63 24.86 16.25 -5.30
CA GLU A 63 24.50 16.38 -3.88
C GLU A 63 24.42 17.85 -3.45
N HIS A 64 23.53 18.13 -2.51
CA HIS A 64 23.38 19.44 -1.89
C HIS A 64 23.43 19.33 -0.38
N SER A 65 24.01 20.32 0.31
CA SER A 65 24.04 20.35 1.77
C SER A 65 23.20 21.49 2.30
N ALA A 66 22.34 21.19 3.28
CA ALA A 66 21.50 22.18 3.96
C ALA A 66 21.72 22.12 5.47
N SER A 67 21.71 23.27 6.14
CA SER A 67 21.72 23.35 7.59
C SER A 67 20.39 23.90 8.08
N VAL A 68 19.78 23.22 9.05
CA VAL A 68 18.49 23.58 9.64
C VAL A 68 18.71 23.89 11.12
N GLU A 69 18.49 25.14 11.51
CA GLU A 69 18.60 25.56 12.92
C GLU A 69 17.54 24.88 13.79
N ALA A 70 17.83 24.71 15.08
CA ALA A 70 16.90 24.07 16.03
C ALA A 70 15.53 24.77 16.03
N GLY A 71 14.44 24.00 15.89
CA GLY A 71 13.08 24.52 15.87
C GLY A 71 12.69 25.32 14.61
N HIS A 72 13.55 25.36 13.58
CA HIS A 72 13.28 26.08 12.33
C HIS A 72 12.87 25.13 11.20
N VAL A 73 12.27 25.72 10.17
CA VAL A 73 11.93 25.07 8.90
C VAL A 73 12.79 25.69 7.81
N VAL A 74 13.35 24.87 6.93
CA VAL A 74 14.02 25.30 5.70
C VAL A 74 13.25 24.78 4.50
N ASP A 75 12.91 25.68 3.56
CA ASP A 75 12.31 25.38 2.25
C ASP A 75 13.45 25.19 1.22
N ILE A 76 13.39 24.10 0.48
CA ILE A 76 14.33 23.73 -0.57
C ILE A 76 13.56 23.46 -1.85
N ASP A 77 13.63 24.40 -2.78
CA ASP A 77 13.13 24.21 -4.13
C ASP A 77 14.07 23.29 -4.91
N THR A 78 13.60 22.09 -5.24
CA THR A 78 14.39 21.08 -5.94
C THR A 78 14.88 21.55 -7.31
N SER A 79 14.13 22.44 -7.98
CA SER A 79 14.52 22.99 -9.27
C SER A 79 15.75 23.89 -9.17
N THR A 80 15.95 24.55 -8.03
CA THR A 80 17.13 25.40 -7.81
C THR A 80 18.41 24.59 -7.60
N ILE A 81 18.28 23.34 -7.16
CA ILE A 81 19.41 22.43 -6.93
C ILE A 81 19.74 21.66 -8.21
N TRP A 82 18.72 21.05 -8.84
CA TRP A 82 18.92 20.08 -9.93
C TRP A 82 18.50 20.61 -11.31
N GLY A 83 17.78 21.73 -11.37
CA GLY A 83 17.27 22.34 -12.60
C GLY A 83 15.79 22.01 -12.86
N ASP A 84 15.13 22.88 -13.62
CA ASP A 84 13.70 22.80 -13.94
C ASP A 84 13.30 21.55 -14.75
N ASP A 85 14.26 20.94 -15.46
CA ASP A 85 14.08 19.75 -16.29
C ASP A 85 14.72 18.49 -15.68
N ALA A 86 15.18 18.55 -14.43
CA ALA A 86 15.68 17.38 -13.73
C ALA A 86 14.55 16.37 -13.59
N ARG A 87 14.65 15.23 -14.26
CA ARG A 87 13.72 14.10 -14.09
C ARG A 87 13.97 13.40 -12.75
N LEU A 88 13.86 14.14 -11.64
CA LEU A 88 14.10 13.66 -10.29
C LEU A 88 13.09 12.55 -9.95
N GLY A 89 13.58 11.33 -9.77
CA GLY A 89 12.79 10.15 -9.42
C GLY A 89 12.65 9.97 -7.91
N TYR A 90 13.73 10.17 -7.15
CA TYR A 90 13.69 10.21 -5.68
C TYR A 90 14.88 10.99 -5.13
N LEU A 91 14.84 11.34 -3.85
CA LEU A 91 15.99 11.88 -3.14
C LEU A 91 16.15 11.22 -1.78
N THR A 92 17.37 11.26 -1.27
CA THR A 92 17.68 10.81 0.08
C THR A 92 18.27 11.93 0.90
N LEU A 93 17.88 12.01 2.17
CA LEU A 93 18.38 12.94 3.18
C LEU A 93 19.27 12.17 4.15
N SER A 94 20.58 12.43 4.19
CA SER A 94 21.48 11.87 5.20
C SER A 94 21.67 12.84 6.36
N GLY A 95 21.69 12.34 7.60
CA GLY A 95 21.78 13.16 8.82
C GLY A 95 20.42 13.63 9.33
N ALA A 96 19.33 13.00 8.90
CA ALA A 96 17.94 13.39 9.14
C ALA A 96 17.42 13.04 10.56
N GLU A 97 18.31 12.77 11.50
CA GLU A 97 17.95 12.50 12.90
C GLU A 97 17.21 13.72 13.47
N GLU A 98 15.97 13.51 13.92
CA GLU A 98 15.10 14.58 14.45
C GLU A 98 14.82 15.68 13.40
N ILE A 99 14.84 15.30 12.11
CA ILE A 99 14.33 16.11 11.01
C ILE A 99 13.01 15.52 10.55
N ARG A 100 11.97 16.36 10.50
CA ARG A 100 10.74 16.06 9.78
C ARG A 100 10.83 16.66 8.39
N ALA A 101 10.74 15.83 7.37
CA ALA A 101 10.76 16.26 5.97
C ALA A 101 9.35 16.16 5.36
N THR A 102 8.92 17.22 4.68
CA THR A 102 7.63 17.27 3.98
C THR A 102 7.86 17.78 2.55
N ALA A 103 7.16 17.25 1.55
CA ALA A 103 7.23 17.75 0.19
C ALA A 103 5.94 18.51 -0.18
N SER A 104 6.09 19.51 -1.04
CA SER A 104 5.01 20.23 -1.71
C SER A 104 5.27 20.26 -3.20
N TYR A 105 4.22 20.41 -4.00
CA TYR A 105 4.30 20.45 -5.45
C TYR A 105 3.79 21.80 -5.94
N ARG A 106 4.34 22.37 -7.00
CA ARG A 106 3.87 23.63 -7.61
C ARG A 106 3.73 23.46 -9.11
N ALA A 107 2.55 23.71 -9.67
CA ALA A 107 2.38 23.62 -11.12
C ALA A 107 3.18 24.70 -11.87
N VAL A 108 3.84 24.31 -12.95
CA VAL A 108 4.69 25.20 -13.78
C VAL A 108 3.87 25.95 -14.83
N THR A 109 2.71 25.42 -15.26
CA THR A 109 1.81 26.05 -16.25
C THR A 109 0.32 25.86 -15.90
N SER A 110 -0.48 26.95 -15.96
CA SER A 110 -1.97 27.12 -15.97
C SER A 110 -2.93 25.97 -15.60
N PRO A 111 -4.08 26.29 -14.97
CA PRO A 111 -4.24 26.25 -13.53
C PRO A 111 -4.24 24.79 -13.04
N ALA A 112 -3.12 24.33 -12.50
CA ALA A 112 -3.08 23.11 -11.71
C ALA A 112 -2.77 23.49 -10.27
N SER A 113 -3.74 23.25 -9.38
CA SER A 113 -3.54 23.48 -7.95
C SER A 113 -2.94 22.20 -7.36
N PRO A 114 -1.83 22.29 -6.60
CA PRO A 114 -1.17 21.13 -6.02
C PRO A 114 -2.17 20.23 -5.30
N ALA A 115 -2.07 18.92 -5.49
CA ALA A 115 -2.86 17.95 -4.72
C ALA A 115 -2.44 18.06 -3.25
N HIS A 116 -3.41 18.21 -2.35
CA HIS A 116 -3.15 18.09 -0.92
C HIS A 116 -3.03 16.59 -0.64
N THR A 117 -1.82 16.07 -0.43
CA THR A 117 -1.67 14.76 0.20
C THR A 117 -1.10 14.97 1.60
N ALA A 118 -2.02 15.16 2.54
CA ALA A 118 -1.84 14.65 3.88
C ALA A 118 -3.14 13.93 4.26
N GLU A 119 -3.51 12.90 3.49
CA GLU A 119 -4.18 11.76 4.11
C GLU A 119 -3.09 11.04 4.91
N SER A 120 -2.85 11.51 6.12
CA SER A 120 -1.97 10.81 7.07
C SER A 120 -2.84 10.13 8.11
N ALA A 121 -2.56 8.85 8.35
CA ALA A 121 -3.14 8.07 9.44
C ALA A 121 -2.56 8.44 10.82
N GLU A 122 -1.61 9.37 10.87
CA GLU A 122 -0.95 9.78 12.11
C GLU A 122 -1.89 10.67 12.94
N GLN A 123 -1.79 10.58 14.26
CA GLN A 123 -2.42 11.53 15.17
C GLN A 123 -1.35 12.47 15.69
N ALA A 124 -1.59 13.77 15.60
CA ALA A 124 -0.64 14.76 16.06
C ALA A 124 -1.33 15.90 16.80
N THR A 125 -0.62 16.48 17.75
CA THR A 125 -1.00 17.77 18.37
C THR A 125 -0.68 18.94 17.45
N GLU A 126 0.14 18.72 16.42
CA GLU A 126 0.48 19.70 15.39
C GLU A 126 0.45 19.08 13.99
N TRP A 127 -0.32 19.70 13.11
CA TRP A 127 -0.46 19.35 11.70
C TRP A 127 0.02 20.48 10.82
N SER A 128 0.51 20.15 9.63
CA SER A 128 1.00 21.10 8.65
C SER A 128 0.51 20.68 7.27
N LEU A 129 -0.15 21.59 6.57
CA LEU A 129 -0.73 21.39 5.24
C LEU A 129 -0.52 22.63 4.37
N PHE A 130 -0.33 22.46 3.07
CA PHE A 130 -0.11 23.60 2.17
C PHE A 130 -1.44 24.23 1.76
N ALA A 131 -1.47 25.56 1.68
CA ALA A 131 -2.63 26.28 1.16
C ALA A 131 -2.70 26.18 -0.36
N GLY A 132 -3.89 25.91 -0.90
CA GLY A 132 -4.20 26.01 -2.32
C GLY A 132 -4.31 27.47 -2.78
N ASP A 133 -4.46 27.67 -4.10
CA ASP A 133 -4.75 29.01 -4.64
C ASP A 133 -6.19 29.42 -4.33
N TRP A 134 -6.35 30.26 -3.29
CA TRP A 134 -7.66 30.74 -2.83
C TRP A 134 -8.38 31.68 -3.80
N SER A 135 -7.75 32.04 -4.93
CA SER A 135 -8.43 32.74 -6.01
C SER A 135 -9.23 31.80 -6.93
N LEU A 136 -9.01 30.48 -6.81
CA LEU A 136 -9.59 29.45 -7.68
C LEU A 136 -10.44 28.43 -6.90
N VAL A 137 -9.98 28.02 -5.72
CA VAL A 137 -10.61 26.99 -4.86
C VAL A 137 -10.57 27.42 -3.40
N PHE A 138 -11.27 26.72 -2.50
CA PHE A 138 -11.09 26.92 -1.05
C PHE A 138 -10.44 25.68 -0.42
N ASP A 139 -9.75 25.89 0.71
CA ASP A 139 -9.21 24.81 1.53
C ASP A 139 -10.10 24.60 2.76
N GLY A 140 -10.50 23.36 3.01
CA GLY A 140 -11.18 22.96 4.22
C GLY A 140 -10.45 21.88 4.98
N VAL A 141 -10.85 21.67 6.23
CA VAL A 141 -10.41 20.55 7.05
C VAL A 141 -11.59 19.93 7.78
N ALA A 142 -11.61 18.59 7.84
CA ALA A 142 -12.33 17.90 8.90
C ALA A 142 -11.33 17.52 9.99
N VAL A 143 -11.67 17.83 11.24
CA VAL A 143 -10.82 17.60 12.41
C VAL A 143 -11.60 16.78 13.42
N VAL A 144 -10.95 15.78 14.00
CA VAL A 144 -11.48 14.98 15.11
C VAL A 144 -10.54 15.10 16.29
N ASN A 145 -11.08 15.43 17.47
CA ASN A 145 -10.30 15.33 18.69
C ASN A 145 -10.22 13.86 19.12
N THR A 146 -9.01 13.30 19.05
CA THR A 146 -8.70 11.90 19.43
C THR A 146 -8.16 11.78 20.85
N GLY A 147 -7.95 12.90 21.54
CA GLY A 147 -7.49 12.91 22.93
C GLY A 147 -8.60 12.69 23.96
N SER A 148 -8.22 12.71 25.23
CA SER A 148 -9.11 12.39 26.37
C SER A 148 -9.80 13.60 27.00
N ALA A 149 -9.45 14.82 26.60
CA ALA A 149 -10.04 16.07 27.10
C ALA A 149 -10.53 16.96 25.96
N SER A 150 -11.36 17.96 26.26
CA SER A 150 -11.74 18.96 25.26
C SER A 150 -10.53 19.78 24.83
N THR A 151 -10.44 20.12 23.54
CA THR A 151 -9.31 20.91 23.01
C THR A 151 -9.75 22.01 22.06
N GLN A 152 -9.01 23.11 22.07
CA GLN A 152 -9.18 24.19 21.12
C GLN A 152 -8.22 23.97 19.95
N VAL A 153 -8.76 24.01 18.72
CA VAL A 153 -7.93 23.86 17.51
C VAL A 153 -7.57 25.24 16.98
N HIS A 154 -6.28 25.56 17.03
CA HIS A 154 -5.67 26.76 16.49
C HIS A 154 -5.20 26.51 15.07
N ILE A 155 -5.36 27.49 14.18
CA ILE A 155 -5.00 27.39 12.77
C ILE A 155 -4.18 28.62 12.42
N GLU A 156 -3.01 28.43 11.84
CA GLU A 156 -2.07 29.48 11.50
C GLU A 156 -1.68 29.37 10.04
N ARG A 157 -1.66 30.48 9.31
CA ARG A 157 -0.96 30.58 8.03
C ARG A 157 0.42 31.13 8.28
N LEU A 158 1.42 30.41 7.81
CA LEU A 158 2.83 30.76 7.86
C LEU A 158 3.33 31.08 6.46
N ASP A 159 4.19 32.09 6.36
CA ASP A 159 5.03 32.28 5.19
C ASP A 159 6.05 31.14 5.05
N ARG A 160 6.70 31.07 3.88
CA ARG A 160 7.77 30.09 3.58
C ARG A 160 8.93 30.13 4.58
N ASP A 161 9.19 31.26 5.19
CA ASP A 161 10.23 31.43 6.21
C ASP A 161 9.79 31.04 7.63
N GLY A 162 8.57 30.50 7.78
CA GLY A 162 7.98 30.11 9.06
C GLY A 162 7.36 31.27 9.86
N THR A 163 7.29 32.47 9.30
CA THR A 163 6.63 33.61 9.97
C THR A 163 5.11 33.44 9.92
N VAL A 164 4.45 33.44 11.09
CA VAL A 164 2.99 33.43 11.16
C VAL A 164 2.44 34.75 10.60
N ARG A 165 1.66 34.66 9.53
CA ARG A 165 0.97 35.78 8.86
C ARG A 165 -0.41 36.03 9.40
N GLU A 166 -1.16 34.96 9.59
CA GLU A 166 -2.55 35.03 10.00
C GLU A 166 -2.86 33.84 10.90
N SER A 167 -3.76 34.01 11.85
CA SER A 167 -4.17 32.96 12.77
C SER A 167 -5.65 33.04 13.03
N ALA A 168 -6.30 31.90 13.09
CA ALA A 168 -7.69 31.73 13.48
C ALA A 168 -7.83 30.53 14.42
N THR A 169 -9.03 30.35 14.95
CA THR A 169 -9.35 29.26 15.86
C THR A 169 -10.72 28.72 15.46
N LEU A 170 -10.93 27.41 15.59
CA LEU A 170 -12.28 26.85 15.40
C LEU A 170 -13.28 27.49 16.38
N PRO A 171 -14.53 27.77 15.97
CA PRO A 171 -15.49 28.50 16.82
C PRO A 171 -15.81 27.80 18.15
N GLU A 172 -15.74 26.47 18.20
CA GLU A 172 -16.01 25.67 19.39
C GLU A 172 -14.83 24.76 19.71
N ALA A 173 -14.56 24.59 21.00
CA ALA A 173 -13.61 23.57 21.47
C ALA A 173 -14.22 22.17 21.26
N LEU A 174 -13.41 21.25 20.76
CA LEU A 174 -13.84 19.88 20.46
C LEU A 174 -13.75 19.03 21.71
N ALA A 175 -14.87 18.49 22.18
CA ALA A 175 -14.88 17.43 23.19
C ALA A 175 -14.19 16.14 22.67
N PRO A 176 -13.78 15.20 23.54
CA PRO A 176 -13.24 13.91 23.09
C PRO A 176 -14.17 13.20 22.10
N GLY A 177 -13.64 12.80 20.94
CA GLY A 177 -14.39 12.17 19.85
C GLY A 177 -15.28 13.12 19.03
N ALA A 178 -15.37 14.41 19.41
CA ALA A 178 -16.12 15.39 18.64
C ALA A 178 -15.40 15.72 17.32
N LYS A 179 -16.19 16.00 16.29
CA LYS A 179 -15.75 16.33 14.95
C LYS A 179 -16.12 17.76 14.62
N ALA A 180 -15.27 18.44 13.88
CA ALA A 180 -15.59 19.72 13.26
C ALA A 180 -15.15 19.75 11.80
N LEU A 181 -15.89 20.50 11.00
CA LEU A 181 -15.60 20.80 9.61
C LEU A 181 -15.43 22.31 9.50
N ALA A 182 -14.34 22.77 8.91
CA ALA A 182 -14.06 24.18 8.76
C ALA A 182 -13.46 24.50 7.39
N VAL A 183 -13.90 25.62 6.79
CA VAL A 183 -13.20 26.23 5.67
C VAL A 183 -12.05 27.05 6.25
N ILE A 184 -10.82 26.65 5.96
CA ILE A 184 -9.62 27.36 6.42
C ILE A 184 -9.40 28.60 5.58
N GLY A 185 -9.40 28.48 4.26
CA GLY A 185 -9.06 29.60 3.38
C GLY A 185 -9.91 29.62 2.13
N GLY A 186 -10.36 30.80 1.72
CA GLY A 186 -11.23 30.99 0.56
C GLY A 186 -11.74 32.42 0.45
N PRO A 187 -12.22 32.85 -0.73
CA PRO A 187 -12.32 34.26 -1.11
C PRO A 187 -13.35 35.09 -0.32
N GLU A 188 -14.27 34.45 0.44
CA GLU A 188 -15.32 35.16 1.19
C GLU A 188 -15.67 34.57 2.57
N VAL A 189 -15.27 33.33 2.87
CA VAL A 189 -15.82 32.55 4.01
C VAL A 189 -14.78 31.75 4.81
N GLY A 190 -13.50 31.81 4.42
CA GLY A 190 -12.43 31.12 5.15
C GLY A 190 -12.17 31.70 6.53
N LEU A 191 -11.70 30.87 7.46
CA LEU A 191 -11.18 31.35 8.75
C LEU A 191 -9.96 32.27 8.59
N LEU A 192 -9.20 32.08 7.52
CA LEU A 192 -8.07 32.88 7.07
C LEU A 192 -8.44 33.55 5.76
N GLN A 193 -8.18 34.85 5.64
CA GLN A 193 -8.67 35.69 4.55
C GLN A 193 -7.55 36.22 3.65
N SER A 194 -6.29 36.16 4.10
CA SER A 194 -5.16 36.72 3.37
C SER A 194 -4.69 35.74 2.28
N PRO A 195 -4.83 36.06 0.98
CA PRO A 195 -4.34 35.18 -0.08
C PRO A 195 -2.80 35.08 -0.06
N GLY A 196 -2.27 33.96 -0.53
CA GLY A 196 -0.84 33.80 -0.84
C GLY A 196 -0.27 32.41 -0.55
N GLU A 197 0.89 32.14 -1.13
CA GLU A 197 1.66 30.90 -0.93
C GLU A 197 2.11 30.77 0.54
N GLY A 198 2.17 29.54 1.06
CA GLY A 198 2.59 29.29 2.45
C GLY A 198 2.04 27.99 3.05
N LEU A 199 2.32 27.78 4.34
CA LEU A 199 1.89 26.62 5.11
C LEU A 199 0.72 26.99 6.02
N ILE A 200 -0.28 26.13 6.12
CA ILE A 200 -1.28 26.12 7.17
C ILE A 200 -0.81 25.15 8.25
N ARG A 201 -0.72 25.61 9.49
CA ARG A 201 -0.45 24.78 10.66
C ARG A 201 -1.69 24.69 11.53
N LEU A 202 -2.07 23.49 11.96
CA LEU A 202 -3.09 23.30 12.99
C LEU A 202 -2.42 22.84 14.28
N ARG A 203 -2.85 23.38 15.42
CA ARG A 203 -2.33 23.02 16.74
C ARG A 203 -3.44 22.81 17.75
N ALA A 204 -3.26 21.86 18.63
CA ALA A 204 -4.13 21.61 19.76
C ALA A 204 -3.35 20.96 20.92
N ASP A 205 -3.89 21.12 22.14
CA ASP A 205 -3.33 20.48 23.34
C ASP A 205 -3.61 18.96 23.39
N GLN A 206 -4.49 18.47 22.52
CA GLN A 206 -4.84 17.07 22.38
C GLN A 206 -4.52 16.59 20.97
N THR A 207 -4.34 15.29 20.82
CA THR A 207 -4.10 14.66 19.53
C THR A 207 -5.30 14.85 18.62
N LEU A 208 -5.04 15.28 17.39
CA LEU A 208 -6.03 15.45 16.35
C LEU A 208 -5.81 14.42 15.25
N ALA A 209 -6.90 13.93 14.67
CA ALA A 209 -6.92 13.40 13.32
C ALA A 209 -7.47 14.48 12.37
N VAL A 210 -6.79 14.73 11.26
CA VAL A 210 -7.13 15.81 10.32
C VAL A 210 -7.16 15.24 8.91
N THR A 211 -8.20 15.60 8.15
CA THR A 211 -8.24 15.40 6.70
C THR A 211 -8.40 16.76 6.03
N ALA A 212 -7.56 17.04 5.02
CA ALA A 212 -7.74 18.21 4.17
C ALA A 212 -8.87 17.94 3.15
N LEU A 213 -9.60 18.98 2.79
CA LEU A 213 -10.74 18.92 1.87
C LEU A 213 -10.65 20.06 0.86
N ARG A 214 -11.08 19.81 -0.37
CA ARG A 214 -11.19 20.82 -1.44
C ARG A 214 -12.64 20.87 -1.97
N GLY A 215 -13.04 22.03 -2.48
CA GLY A 215 -14.31 22.16 -3.19
C GLY A 215 -14.35 23.35 -4.15
N ASP A 216 -15.28 23.27 -5.11
CA ASP A 216 -15.64 24.34 -6.03
C ASP A 216 -16.81 25.18 -5.48
N LEU A 217 -17.01 26.39 -6.02
CA LEU A 217 -18.14 27.27 -5.71
C LEU A 217 -19.24 27.21 -6.79
N PRO A 218 -20.24 26.31 -6.70
CA PRO A 218 -21.49 26.47 -7.45
C PRO A 218 -22.58 27.08 -6.55
N GLY A 219 -22.91 28.36 -6.79
CA GLY A 219 -24.20 28.95 -6.36
C GLY A 219 -24.51 28.93 -4.86
N ASN A 220 -23.62 29.49 -4.04
CA ASN A 220 -23.76 29.57 -2.56
C ASN A 220 -23.89 28.20 -1.86
N ARG A 221 -23.37 27.13 -2.45
CA ARG A 221 -23.31 25.79 -1.83
C ARG A 221 -21.90 25.22 -1.96
N TYR A 222 -21.44 24.60 -0.88
CA TYR A 222 -20.17 23.88 -0.85
C TYR A 222 -20.36 22.50 -1.47
N LEU A 223 -19.72 22.21 -2.60
CA LEU A 223 -19.63 20.84 -3.11
C LEU A 223 -18.24 20.30 -2.75
N TRP A 224 -18.22 19.49 -1.70
CA TRP A 224 -17.01 18.80 -1.24
C TRP A 224 -16.80 17.59 -2.15
N THR A 225 -15.68 17.56 -2.87
CA THR A 225 -15.28 16.37 -3.63
C THR A 225 -14.13 15.71 -2.88
N ASN A 226 -14.44 14.58 -2.23
CA ASN A 226 -13.42 13.63 -1.83
C ASN A 226 -13.58 12.40 -2.73
N PRO A 227 -12.57 11.95 -3.50
CA PRO A 227 -12.50 10.53 -3.80
C PRO A 227 -12.44 9.83 -2.44
N VAL A 228 -13.46 9.03 -2.12
CA VAL A 228 -13.51 8.33 -0.82
C VAL A 228 -12.48 7.21 -0.89
N THR A 229 -11.31 7.45 -0.31
CA THR A 229 -10.38 6.41 0.13
C THR A 229 -10.81 6.01 1.54
N ALA A 230 -11.18 4.74 1.74
CA ALA A 230 -11.71 4.29 3.02
C ALA A 230 -10.52 3.90 3.92
N MET A 231 -10.06 4.84 4.75
CA MET A 231 -8.99 4.56 5.72
C MET A 231 -9.45 3.50 6.73
N ALA A 232 -8.97 2.26 6.54
CA ALA A 232 -8.94 1.25 7.59
C ALA A 232 -7.99 1.71 8.70
N SER A 233 -8.39 1.52 9.96
CA SER A 233 -7.50 1.71 11.10
C SER A 233 -6.21 0.92 10.89
N ARG A 234 -5.08 1.61 10.75
CA ARG A 234 -3.76 1.02 10.98
C ARG A 234 -3.66 0.67 12.46
N THR A 235 -4.21 -0.49 12.79
CA THR A 235 -3.74 -1.22 13.95
C THR A 235 -2.29 -1.52 13.62
N THR A 236 -1.34 -1.01 14.40
CA THR A 236 -0.06 -1.71 14.56
C THR A 236 -0.46 -3.10 15.05
N GLN A 237 -0.69 -4.02 14.12
CA GLN A 237 -1.03 -5.37 14.47
C GLN A 237 0.19 -5.87 15.23
N SER A 238 -0.06 -6.52 16.37
CA SER A 238 0.97 -7.27 17.07
C SER A 238 1.78 -8.02 16.02
N THR A 239 3.11 -7.91 16.06
CA THR A 239 4.06 -8.59 15.17
C THR A 239 4.02 -10.12 15.28
N THR A 240 2.93 -10.67 15.82
CA THR A 240 2.68 -12.08 16.05
C THR A 240 1.26 -12.37 15.58
N LEU A 241 1.16 -12.99 14.40
CA LEU A 241 -0.07 -13.60 13.92
C LEU A 241 -0.44 -14.72 14.89
N ALA A 242 -1.66 -14.65 15.44
CA ALA A 242 -2.14 -15.61 16.42
C ALA A 242 -3.59 -16.00 16.13
N LEU A 243 -3.87 -17.30 16.25
CA LEU A 243 -5.22 -17.82 16.14
C LEU A 243 -6.03 -17.43 17.39
N GLY A 244 -7.24 -16.95 17.14
CA GLY A 244 -8.27 -16.70 18.13
C GLY A 244 -9.56 -17.41 17.76
N SER A 245 -10.62 -17.11 18.52
CA SER A 245 -11.97 -17.55 18.22
C SER A 245 -12.62 -16.64 17.18
N VAL A 246 -13.56 -17.20 16.40
CA VAL A 246 -14.36 -16.46 15.43
C VAL A 246 -15.08 -15.28 16.12
N PRO A 247 -15.00 -14.04 15.58
CA PRO A 247 -15.66 -12.88 16.14
C PRO A 247 -17.18 -13.04 16.23
N SER A 248 -17.77 -12.55 17.32
CA SER A 248 -19.23 -12.49 17.46
C SER A 248 -19.84 -11.45 16.53
N GLY A 249 -21.04 -11.72 15.98
CA GLY A 249 -21.78 -10.77 15.15
C GLY A 249 -21.59 -10.95 13.64
N LEU A 250 -20.78 -11.94 13.23
CA LEU A 250 -20.72 -12.41 11.85
C LEU A 250 -22.00 -13.17 11.46
N PRO A 251 -22.32 -13.26 10.15
CA PRO A 251 -23.40 -14.11 9.67
C PRO A 251 -23.27 -15.56 10.16
N SER A 252 -24.40 -16.23 10.42
CA SER A 252 -24.43 -17.60 10.97
C SER A 252 -23.80 -18.68 10.07
N ALA A 253 -23.42 -18.37 8.83
CA ALA A 253 -22.61 -19.29 8.03
C ALA A 253 -21.22 -19.47 8.64
N PHE A 254 -20.67 -18.44 9.28
CA PHE A 254 -19.35 -18.50 9.93
C PHE A 254 -19.33 -19.28 11.24
N ASP A 255 -20.49 -19.70 11.76
CA ASP A 255 -20.59 -20.64 12.91
C ASP A 255 -19.97 -22.02 12.59
N THR A 256 -19.71 -22.30 11.31
CA THR A 256 -19.01 -23.50 10.84
C THR A 256 -17.53 -23.53 11.25
N PHE A 257 -16.91 -22.38 11.51
CA PHE A 257 -15.48 -22.27 11.79
C PHE A 257 -15.18 -22.17 13.29
N ASP A 258 -14.05 -22.73 13.70
CA ASP A 258 -13.60 -22.76 15.10
C ASP A 258 -12.47 -21.76 15.37
N LYS A 259 -11.70 -21.45 14.32
CA LYS A 259 -10.45 -20.70 14.39
C LYS A 259 -10.55 -19.47 13.50
N TYR A 260 -9.90 -18.41 13.95
CA TYR A 260 -9.85 -17.14 13.26
C TYR A 260 -8.49 -16.48 13.41
N VAL A 261 -7.95 -15.91 12.34
CA VAL A 261 -6.85 -14.96 12.39
C VAL A 261 -7.16 -13.82 11.42
N SER A 262 -6.72 -12.62 11.76
CA SER A 262 -6.83 -11.46 10.89
C SER A 262 -5.45 -11.09 10.40
N VAL A 263 -5.31 -10.81 9.10
CA VAL A 263 -4.06 -10.34 8.49
C VAL A 263 -4.36 -8.96 7.92
N PHE A 264 -3.88 -7.91 8.57
CA PHE A 264 -4.14 -6.52 8.19
C PHE A 264 -5.64 -6.16 8.01
N GLY A 265 -6.52 -6.89 8.71
CA GLY A 265 -7.97 -6.74 8.61
C GLY A 265 -8.64 -7.76 7.69
N VAL A 266 -7.91 -8.41 6.78
CA VAL A 266 -8.41 -9.53 5.96
C VAL A 266 -8.64 -10.74 6.85
N HIS A 267 -9.73 -11.46 6.59
CA HIS A 267 -10.15 -12.56 7.46
C HIS A 267 -9.58 -13.91 7.02
N ILE A 268 -9.16 -14.74 7.97
CA ILE A 268 -8.90 -16.16 7.74
C ILE A 268 -9.70 -16.95 8.78
N PHE A 269 -10.58 -17.81 8.30
CA PHE A 269 -11.38 -18.72 9.12
C PHE A 269 -10.93 -20.15 8.87
N ALA A 270 -10.89 -21.00 9.90
CA ALA A 270 -10.55 -22.40 9.73
C ALA A 270 -11.40 -23.30 10.63
N VAL A 271 -11.81 -24.46 10.10
CA VAL A 271 -12.48 -25.51 10.88
C VAL A 271 -11.51 -26.19 11.84
N ALA A 272 -12.02 -26.84 12.89
CA ALA A 272 -11.21 -27.55 13.88
C ALA A 272 -10.23 -28.56 13.25
N GLY A 273 -10.63 -29.19 12.14
CA GLY A 273 -9.86 -30.20 11.40
C GLY A 273 -8.59 -29.68 10.73
N VAL A 274 -8.47 -28.37 10.48
CA VAL A 274 -7.26 -27.75 9.91
C VAL A 274 -6.23 -27.57 11.03
N PRO A 275 -5.01 -28.13 10.93
CA PRO A 275 -3.98 -27.91 11.94
C PRO A 275 -3.63 -26.42 12.12
N ASP A 276 -3.43 -25.97 13.36
CA ASP A 276 -3.14 -24.57 13.69
C ASP A 276 -1.94 -24.01 12.90
N ALA A 277 -0.88 -24.81 12.78
CA ALA A 277 0.31 -24.43 12.02
C ALA A 277 0.02 -24.16 10.53
N LYS A 278 -0.98 -24.82 9.94
CA LYS A 278 -1.37 -24.61 8.54
C LYS A 278 -2.24 -23.35 8.37
N ALA A 279 -3.13 -23.09 9.32
CA ALA A 279 -3.88 -21.84 9.35
C ALA A 279 -2.97 -20.62 9.57
N LEU A 280 -1.96 -20.76 10.43
CA LEU A 280 -0.93 -19.74 10.60
C LEU A 280 -0.06 -19.59 9.36
N HIS A 281 0.35 -20.69 8.72
CA HIS A 281 1.10 -20.63 7.46
C HIS A 281 0.36 -19.82 6.38
N ALA A 282 -0.93 -20.06 6.18
CA ALA A 282 -1.75 -19.25 5.27
C ALA A 282 -1.78 -17.76 5.68
N ALA A 283 -1.78 -17.47 6.97
CA ALA A 283 -1.73 -16.09 7.48
C ALA A 283 -0.38 -15.41 7.22
N HIS A 284 0.74 -16.14 7.37
CA HIS A 284 2.07 -15.64 7.03
C HIS A 284 2.20 -15.38 5.53
N VAL A 285 1.80 -16.34 4.69
CA VAL A 285 1.81 -16.17 3.22
C VAL A 285 0.96 -14.98 2.78
N MET A 286 -0.22 -14.77 3.39
CA MET A 286 -1.05 -13.59 3.11
C MET A 286 -0.37 -12.29 3.53
N ALA A 287 0.33 -12.29 4.67
CA ALA A 287 1.06 -11.11 5.11
C ALA A 287 2.23 -10.80 4.15
N GLU A 288 3.01 -11.80 3.76
CA GLU A 288 4.13 -11.67 2.81
C GLU A 288 3.69 -11.30 1.38
N TYR A 289 2.45 -11.56 0.98
CA TYR A 289 1.96 -11.05 -0.30
C TYR A 289 1.48 -9.59 -0.22
N LEU A 290 1.00 -9.14 0.95
CA LEU A 290 0.48 -7.79 1.16
C LEU A 290 1.58 -6.78 1.60
N ASP A 291 2.63 -7.28 2.23
CA ASP A 291 3.84 -6.58 2.67
C ASP A 291 5.03 -7.48 2.26
N ASN A 292 5.42 -7.36 0.99
CA ASN A 292 6.29 -8.30 0.30
C ASN A 292 7.78 -8.11 0.61
N ASP A 293 8.17 -6.91 1.06
CA ASP A 293 9.51 -6.66 1.59
C ASP A 293 9.62 -6.84 3.11
N GLU A 294 8.50 -7.18 3.76
CA GLU A 294 8.35 -7.39 5.19
C GLU A 294 8.88 -6.22 6.02
N ASP A 295 8.63 -4.97 5.59
CA ASP A 295 9.04 -3.79 6.34
C ASP A 295 8.04 -3.38 7.44
N GLY A 296 6.87 -4.04 7.48
CA GLY A 296 5.77 -3.75 8.38
C GLY A 296 4.73 -2.79 7.79
N THR A 297 4.86 -2.42 6.52
CA THR A 297 3.97 -1.54 5.76
C THR A 297 3.40 -2.28 4.55
N ILE A 298 2.10 -2.12 4.33
CA ILE A 298 1.44 -2.64 3.14
C ILE A 298 2.00 -1.98 1.88
N ASP A 299 2.41 -2.80 0.92
CA ASP A 299 3.01 -2.34 -0.34
C ASP A 299 2.01 -1.57 -1.20
N ASP A 300 0.78 -2.09 -1.29
CA ASP A 300 -0.33 -1.47 -2.01
C ASP A 300 -1.54 -1.26 -1.09
N PRO A 301 -1.62 -0.10 -0.41
CA PRO A 301 -2.75 0.21 0.46
C PRO A 301 -4.10 0.20 -0.26
N ALA A 302 -4.16 0.54 -1.56
CA ALA A 302 -5.41 0.56 -2.31
C ALA A 302 -5.94 -0.86 -2.55
N VAL A 303 -5.04 -1.81 -2.81
CA VAL A 303 -5.38 -3.25 -2.90
C VAL A 303 -5.95 -3.75 -1.59
N LEU A 304 -5.28 -3.47 -0.46
CA LEU A 304 -5.80 -3.87 0.85
C LEU A 304 -7.16 -3.22 1.14
N GLU A 305 -7.33 -1.93 0.89
CA GLU A 305 -8.61 -1.25 1.11
C GLU A 305 -9.75 -1.85 0.29
N SER A 306 -9.50 -2.20 -0.97
CA SER A 306 -10.47 -2.91 -1.82
C SER A 306 -10.89 -4.25 -1.21
N MET A 307 -9.92 -5.04 -0.74
CA MET A 307 -10.18 -6.30 -0.06
C MET A 307 -11.04 -6.11 1.20
N LEU A 308 -10.73 -5.11 2.03
CA LEU A 308 -11.49 -4.81 3.25
C LEU A 308 -12.91 -4.33 2.94
N ALA A 309 -13.09 -3.47 1.93
CA ALA A 309 -14.40 -2.99 1.51
C ALA A 309 -15.33 -4.12 1.02
N ARG A 310 -14.74 -5.24 0.59
CA ARG A 310 -15.41 -6.44 0.09
C ARG A 310 -15.48 -7.58 1.11
N ASN A 311 -15.17 -7.29 2.38
CA ASN A 311 -15.06 -8.30 3.45
C ASN A 311 -14.28 -9.55 2.99
N ALA A 312 -13.11 -9.34 2.36
CA ALA A 312 -12.31 -10.43 1.84
C ALA A 312 -11.96 -11.45 2.93
N GLY A 313 -12.12 -12.74 2.61
CA GLY A 313 -11.86 -13.81 3.56
C GLY A 313 -11.35 -15.10 2.93
N LEU A 314 -10.34 -15.69 3.55
CA LEU A 314 -9.91 -17.06 3.27
C LEU A 314 -10.65 -18.02 4.20
N VAL A 315 -11.28 -19.06 3.66
CA VAL A 315 -12.00 -20.08 4.44
C VAL A 315 -11.33 -21.44 4.29
N MET A 316 -10.83 -21.98 5.40
CA MET A 316 -10.02 -23.20 5.39
C MET A 316 -10.80 -24.41 5.89
N PHE A 317 -10.78 -25.47 5.09
CA PHE A 317 -11.40 -26.76 5.36
C PHE A 317 -10.34 -27.87 5.46
N ALA A 318 -10.65 -29.03 6.05
CA ALA A 318 -9.62 -30.05 6.23
C ALA A 318 -9.14 -30.67 4.90
N HIS A 319 -10.06 -30.84 3.95
CA HIS A 319 -9.87 -31.44 2.62
C HIS A 319 -11.10 -31.18 1.75
N ARG A 320 -11.04 -31.44 0.44
CA ARG A 320 -12.10 -31.12 -0.55
C ARG A 320 -13.47 -31.72 -0.26
N ASP A 321 -13.51 -32.88 0.40
CA ASP A 321 -14.76 -33.58 0.77
C ASP A 321 -15.18 -33.32 2.24
N ASP A 322 -14.73 -32.22 2.85
CA ASP A 322 -15.08 -31.91 4.24
C ASP A 322 -16.56 -31.52 4.34
N PRO A 323 -17.40 -32.21 5.15
CA PRO A 323 -18.82 -31.85 5.29
C PRO A 323 -19.09 -30.41 5.75
N ALA A 324 -18.09 -29.77 6.36
CA ALA A 324 -18.17 -28.35 6.70
C ALA A 324 -18.21 -27.45 5.46
N MET A 325 -17.60 -27.85 4.34
CA MET A 325 -17.67 -27.12 3.05
C MET A 325 -19.11 -27.03 2.57
N ASP A 326 -19.79 -28.15 2.44
CA ASP A 326 -21.21 -28.20 2.05
C ASP A 326 -22.06 -27.34 3.00
N THR A 327 -21.83 -27.47 4.32
CA THR A 327 -22.57 -26.72 5.34
C THR A 327 -22.38 -25.20 5.20
N PHE A 328 -21.18 -24.76 4.84
CA PHE A 328 -20.84 -23.35 4.65
C PHE A 328 -21.40 -22.82 3.33
N PHE A 329 -21.11 -23.49 2.22
CA PHE A 329 -21.47 -23.05 0.87
C PHE A 329 -22.98 -23.15 0.59
N ASP A 330 -23.72 -24.05 1.27
CA ASP A 330 -25.19 -24.05 1.27
C ASP A 330 -25.80 -22.73 1.81
N ARG A 331 -24.99 -21.92 2.49
CA ARG A 331 -25.38 -20.62 3.08
C ARG A 331 -24.65 -19.45 2.43
N VAL A 332 -23.92 -19.64 1.34
CA VAL A 332 -23.12 -18.58 0.70
C VAL A 332 -24.00 -17.41 0.24
N ASP A 333 -25.23 -17.68 -0.21
CA ASP A 333 -26.23 -16.66 -0.58
C ASP A 333 -26.60 -15.72 0.58
N SER A 334 -26.31 -16.10 1.83
CA SER A 334 -26.53 -15.24 3.01
C SER A 334 -25.37 -14.29 3.31
N LEU A 335 -24.29 -14.34 2.52
CA LEU A 335 -23.05 -13.61 2.71
C LEU A 335 -22.91 -12.44 1.72
N ASP A 336 -24.00 -11.69 1.52
CA ASP A 336 -24.00 -10.49 0.68
C ASP A 336 -22.84 -9.55 1.07
N GLY A 337 -22.02 -9.21 0.07
CA GLY A 337 -20.87 -8.32 0.24
C GLY A 337 -19.60 -8.98 0.79
N TRP A 338 -19.54 -10.30 0.88
CA TRP A 338 -18.31 -11.06 1.16
C TRP A 338 -17.68 -11.57 -0.13
N HIS A 339 -16.36 -11.44 -0.21
CA HIS A 339 -15.54 -12.03 -1.27
C HIS A 339 -14.65 -13.12 -0.64
N LEU A 340 -14.90 -14.37 -0.99
CA LEU A 340 -14.31 -15.51 -0.29
C LEU A 340 -13.50 -16.38 -1.23
N GLN A 341 -12.41 -16.94 -0.70
CA GLN A 341 -11.61 -17.97 -1.34
C GLN A 341 -11.44 -19.14 -0.38
N ASP A 342 -11.61 -20.38 -0.84
CA ASP A 342 -11.35 -21.54 -0.01
C ASP A 342 -9.93 -22.07 -0.19
N LEU A 343 -9.45 -22.79 0.82
CA LEU A 343 -8.15 -23.45 0.83
C LEU A 343 -8.25 -24.72 1.67
N GLN A 344 -7.72 -25.83 1.16
CA GLN A 344 -7.73 -27.07 1.92
C GLN A 344 -6.46 -27.26 2.79
N GLY A 345 -6.69 -27.83 3.96
CA GLY A 345 -5.66 -28.11 4.95
C GLY A 345 -4.73 -29.23 4.53
N ASP A 346 -5.11 -30.16 3.65
CA ASP A 346 -4.26 -31.26 3.19
C ASP A 346 -3.33 -30.89 2.01
N GLU A 347 -3.65 -29.81 1.30
CA GLU A 347 -2.83 -29.19 0.23
C GLU A 347 -2.04 -27.95 0.68
N THR A 348 -2.32 -27.41 1.87
CA THR A 348 -1.43 -26.45 2.54
C THR A 348 -0.16 -27.17 2.98
N LEU A 349 0.95 -26.94 2.30
CA LEU A 349 2.19 -27.70 2.46
C LEU A 349 3.39 -26.77 2.67
N PRO A 350 3.61 -26.27 3.89
CA PRO A 350 4.77 -25.45 4.20
C PRO A 350 6.06 -26.12 3.72
N ASN A 351 6.84 -25.42 2.90
CA ASN A 351 8.05 -25.93 2.25
C ASN A 351 7.81 -27.20 1.39
N GLY A 352 6.65 -27.29 0.73
CA GLY A 352 6.24 -28.43 -0.09
C GLY A 352 7.22 -28.75 -1.22
N ALA A 353 7.80 -27.72 -1.85
CA ALA A 353 8.72 -27.85 -2.98
C ALA A 353 9.95 -28.71 -2.65
N ALA A 354 10.45 -28.66 -1.40
CA ALA A 354 11.53 -29.52 -0.94
C ALA A 354 11.17 -31.02 -0.94
N SER A 355 9.87 -31.34 -0.92
CA SER A 355 9.32 -32.69 -1.03
C SER A 355 8.71 -33.01 -2.40
N GLY A 356 8.86 -32.10 -3.38
CA GLY A 356 8.30 -32.25 -4.72
C GLY A 356 6.77 -32.10 -4.77
N ARG A 357 6.18 -31.34 -3.84
CA ARG A 357 4.74 -31.04 -3.82
C ARG A 357 4.53 -29.53 -3.84
N PHE A 358 3.51 -29.06 -4.55
CA PHE A 358 3.16 -27.64 -4.54
C PHE A 358 2.40 -27.27 -3.26
N ASP A 359 2.67 -26.08 -2.74
CA ASP A 359 1.97 -25.51 -1.58
C ASP A 359 0.81 -24.64 -2.07
N ALA A 360 -0.43 -25.12 -1.94
CA ALA A 360 -1.61 -24.43 -2.45
C ALA A 360 -1.85 -23.06 -1.78
N THR A 361 -1.22 -22.78 -0.63
CA THR A 361 -1.31 -21.44 -0.02
C THR A 361 -0.76 -20.34 -0.90
N LEU A 362 0.23 -20.64 -1.74
CA LEU A 362 0.81 -19.68 -2.69
C LEU A 362 -0.17 -19.32 -3.82
N GLU A 363 -1.17 -20.16 -4.06
CA GLU A 363 -2.20 -20.01 -5.09
C GLU A 363 -3.46 -19.39 -4.51
N GLU A 364 -4.06 -20.01 -3.48
CA GLU A 364 -5.37 -19.59 -2.99
C GLU A 364 -5.34 -18.22 -2.29
N VAL A 365 -4.26 -17.92 -1.57
CA VAL A 365 -4.09 -16.58 -1.01
C VAL A 365 -3.96 -15.54 -2.12
N LEU A 366 -3.28 -15.89 -3.21
CA LEU A 366 -3.08 -15.02 -4.37
C LEU A 366 -4.37 -14.83 -5.16
N HIS A 367 -5.18 -15.88 -5.34
CA HIS A 367 -6.53 -15.78 -5.89
C HIS A 367 -7.38 -14.76 -5.13
N LEU A 368 -7.36 -14.81 -3.80
CA LEU A 368 -8.10 -13.86 -2.97
C LEU A 368 -7.60 -12.42 -3.16
N ILE A 369 -6.29 -12.18 -3.04
CA ILE A 369 -5.69 -10.85 -3.17
C ILE A 369 -5.95 -10.26 -4.56
N ASN A 370 -5.77 -11.06 -5.61
CA ASN A 370 -5.87 -10.57 -6.97
C ASN A 370 -7.34 -10.29 -7.35
N SER A 371 -8.27 -11.18 -6.97
CA SER A 371 -9.69 -11.03 -7.33
C SER A 371 -10.43 -9.99 -6.49
N ALA A 372 -10.12 -9.84 -5.20
CA ALA A 372 -10.73 -8.83 -4.33
C ALA A 372 -9.97 -7.48 -4.33
N GLY A 373 -8.70 -7.49 -4.72
CA GLY A 373 -7.78 -6.36 -4.66
C GLY A 373 -7.39 -5.87 -6.05
N HIS A 374 -6.36 -6.45 -6.67
CA HIS A 374 -5.78 -5.94 -7.94
C HIS A 374 -6.79 -5.77 -9.07
N ALA A 375 -7.70 -6.73 -9.25
CA ALA A 375 -8.73 -6.67 -10.29
C ALA A 375 -9.69 -5.48 -10.13
N GLU A 376 -9.88 -5.00 -8.91
CA GLU A 376 -10.80 -3.92 -8.57
C GLU A 376 -10.10 -2.55 -8.59
N VAL A 377 -8.85 -2.50 -8.14
CA VAL A 377 -8.03 -1.29 -8.14
C VAL A 377 -7.52 -0.96 -9.54
N TYR A 378 -7.19 -1.98 -10.32
CA TYR A 378 -6.62 -1.86 -11.66
C TYR A 378 -7.46 -2.60 -12.71
N PRO A 379 -8.74 -2.22 -12.91
CA PRO A 379 -9.68 -3.00 -13.73
C PRO A 379 -9.31 -3.07 -15.21
N GLU A 380 -8.64 -2.04 -15.74
CA GLU A 380 -8.13 -2.05 -17.12
C GLU A 380 -7.01 -3.10 -17.33
N ALA A 381 -6.20 -3.34 -16.30
CA ALA A 381 -5.05 -4.24 -16.35
C ALA A 381 -5.41 -5.67 -15.91
N PHE A 382 -5.93 -5.81 -14.69
CA PHE A 382 -6.16 -7.09 -14.01
C PHE A 382 -7.64 -7.43 -13.82
N GLY A 383 -8.55 -6.60 -14.32
CA GLY A 383 -9.99 -6.83 -14.15
C GLY A 383 -10.40 -8.22 -14.64
N ILE A 384 -11.24 -8.91 -13.86
CA ILE A 384 -11.83 -10.20 -14.23
C ILE A 384 -12.96 -9.98 -15.22
N SER A 385 -12.58 -9.52 -16.41
CA SER A 385 -13.47 -9.16 -17.50
C SER A 385 -12.77 -9.41 -18.83
N THR A 386 -13.54 -9.54 -19.90
CA THR A 386 -12.98 -9.74 -21.26
C THR A 386 -12.33 -8.50 -21.85
N GLU A 387 -12.40 -7.35 -21.17
CA GLU A 387 -11.87 -6.07 -21.64
C GLU A 387 -10.47 -5.75 -21.09
N SER A 388 -9.95 -6.54 -20.14
CA SER A 388 -8.68 -6.26 -19.47
C SER A 388 -7.44 -6.69 -20.28
N GLU A 389 -6.30 -6.08 -19.97
CA GLU A 389 -5.00 -6.49 -20.53
C GLU A 389 -4.67 -7.96 -20.18
N LEU A 390 -5.04 -8.40 -18.98
CA LEU A 390 -4.92 -9.79 -18.54
C LEU A 390 -5.71 -10.76 -19.43
N ALA A 391 -6.95 -10.41 -19.77
CA ALA A 391 -7.80 -11.22 -20.66
C ALA A 391 -7.22 -11.32 -22.08
N ALA A 392 -6.71 -10.20 -22.59
CA ALA A 392 -6.02 -10.19 -23.87
C ALA A 392 -4.78 -11.10 -23.87
N ALA A 393 -3.99 -11.10 -22.78
CA ALA A 393 -2.84 -11.98 -22.64
C ALA A 393 -3.26 -13.47 -22.54
N MET A 394 -4.29 -13.78 -21.76
CA MET A 394 -4.81 -15.15 -21.64
C MET A 394 -5.31 -15.70 -22.99
N ASP A 395 -6.02 -14.90 -23.77
CA ASP A 395 -6.52 -15.32 -25.09
C ASP A 395 -5.37 -15.64 -26.06
N LEU A 396 -4.23 -14.92 -25.97
CA LEU A 396 -3.01 -15.28 -26.69
C LEU A 396 -2.47 -16.62 -26.20
N ALA A 397 -2.41 -16.83 -24.89
CA ALA A 397 -1.88 -18.04 -24.26
C ALA A 397 -2.64 -19.32 -24.61
N ARG A 398 -3.95 -19.18 -24.80
CA ARG A 398 -4.85 -20.27 -25.22
C ARG A 398 -4.96 -20.41 -26.74
N GLY A 399 -4.36 -19.48 -27.51
CA GLY A 399 -4.45 -19.46 -28.98
C GLY A 399 -5.82 -19.02 -29.52
N GLY A 400 -6.63 -18.35 -28.71
CA GLY A 400 -7.96 -17.87 -29.04
C GLY A 400 -8.80 -17.55 -27.80
N HIS A 401 -9.96 -16.95 -28.05
CA HIS A 401 -10.95 -16.63 -27.02
C HIS A 401 -11.89 -17.82 -26.77
N PHE A 402 -11.94 -18.31 -25.53
CA PHE A 402 -12.81 -19.43 -25.13
C PHE A 402 -13.57 -19.07 -23.85
N GLN A 403 -14.88 -18.90 -23.96
CA GLN A 403 -15.76 -18.62 -22.82
C GLN A 403 -15.79 -19.79 -21.82
N GLN A 404 -15.78 -21.02 -22.34
CA GLN A 404 -15.74 -22.28 -21.60
C GLN A 404 -14.50 -23.06 -22.00
N VAL A 405 -14.03 -23.95 -21.12
CA VAL A 405 -12.96 -24.89 -21.45
C VAL A 405 -13.34 -25.70 -22.71
N PRO A 406 -12.60 -25.56 -23.83
CA PRO A 406 -12.90 -26.26 -25.07
C PRO A 406 -12.51 -27.73 -24.96
N SER A 407 -13.08 -28.58 -25.82
CA SER A 407 -12.69 -29.99 -25.92
C SER A 407 -11.24 -30.19 -26.37
N SER A 408 -10.63 -29.18 -27.00
CA SER A 408 -9.21 -29.14 -27.33
C SER A 408 -8.75 -27.71 -27.60
N TYR A 409 -7.59 -27.34 -27.08
CA TYR A 409 -6.91 -26.09 -27.43
C TYR A 409 -6.07 -26.24 -28.71
N PRO A 410 -5.78 -25.13 -29.42
CA PRO A 410 -4.79 -25.09 -30.50
C PRO A 410 -3.43 -25.64 -30.06
N ALA A 411 -2.72 -26.33 -30.96
CA ALA A 411 -1.44 -26.98 -30.64
C ALA A 411 -0.35 -26.02 -30.12
N GLY A 412 -0.43 -24.73 -30.45
CA GLY A 412 0.48 -23.69 -30.01
C GLY A 412 0.16 -23.08 -28.65
N ALA A 413 -0.98 -23.41 -28.04
CA ALA A 413 -1.37 -22.89 -26.73
C ALA A 413 -0.41 -23.39 -25.64
N TRP A 414 -0.01 -22.53 -24.71
CA TRP A 414 0.83 -22.87 -23.55
C TRP A 414 0.07 -22.82 -22.22
N TYR A 415 -1.15 -22.28 -22.27
CA TYR A 415 -2.16 -22.40 -21.23
C TYR A 415 -3.35 -23.21 -21.78
N THR A 416 -3.61 -24.36 -21.17
CA THR A 416 -4.59 -25.36 -21.61
C THR A 416 -5.34 -25.94 -20.42
N TYR A 417 -5.97 -25.06 -19.64
CA TYR A 417 -6.74 -25.39 -18.44
C TYR A 417 -7.80 -26.46 -18.69
N ASP A 418 -7.92 -27.46 -17.81
CA ASP A 418 -8.74 -28.65 -18.07
C ASP A 418 -9.95 -28.83 -17.15
N ASP A 419 -10.15 -27.97 -16.15
CA ASP A 419 -11.37 -27.96 -15.33
C ASP A 419 -12.58 -27.45 -16.13
N VAL A 420 -13.37 -28.40 -16.65
CA VAL A 420 -14.58 -28.15 -17.44
C VAL A 420 -15.72 -27.46 -16.68
N THR A 421 -15.60 -27.31 -15.35
CA THR A 421 -16.56 -26.55 -14.55
C THR A 421 -16.28 -25.05 -14.59
N CYS A 422 -15.09 -24.64 -15.04
CA CYS A 422 -14.68 -23.26 -15.12
C CYS A 422 -15.14 -22.54 -16.39
N GLU A 423 -15.61 -21.32 -16.18
CA GLU A 423 -15.91 -20.34 -17.23
C GLU A 423 -14.72 -19.38 -17.41
N TYR A 424 -14.89 -18.32 -18.20
CA TYR A 424 -13.81 -17.41 -18.60
C TYR A 424 -13.11 -16.74 -17.43
N ASP A 425 -13.89 -16.30 -16.43
CA ASP A 425 -13.44 -15.62 -15.22
C ASP A 425 -12.57 -16.52 -14.34
N CYS A 426 -12.99 -17.76 -14.09
CA CYS A 426 -12.17 -18.76 -13.41
C CYS A 426 -10.85 -18.99 -14.17
N GLN A 427 -10.91 -19.26 -15.48
CA GLN A 427 -9.69 -19.47 -16.27
C GLN A 427 -8.74 -18.27 -16.24
N LEU A 428 -9.27 -17.05 -16.10
CA LEU A 428 -8.51 -15.82 -16.08
C LEU A 428 -7.74 -15.62 -14.77
N ILE A 429 -8.37 -15.90 -13.63
CA ILE A 429 -7.69 -15.81 -12.33
C ILE A 429 -6.61 -16.89 -12.20
N GLU A 430 -6.89 -18.10 -12.70
CA GLU A 430 -5.95 -19.21 -12.79
C GLU A 430 -4.73 -18.87 -13.66
N TYR A 431 -4.96 -18.25 -14.82
CA TYR A 431 -3.88 -17.79 -15.69
C TYR A 431 -2.94 -16.79 -15.00
N LEU A 432 -3.52 -15.85 -14.23
CA LEU A 432 -2.75 -14.88 -13.47
C LEU A 432 -1.92 -15.56 -12.38
N TYR A 433 -2.50 -16.52 -11.66
CA TYR A 433 -1.80 -17.36 -10.69
C TYR A 433 -0.62 -18.09 -11.34
N TRP A 434 -0.87 -18.84 -12.42
CA TRP A 434 0.16 -19.62 -13.11
C TRP A 434 1.33 -18.76 -13.54
N ALA A 435 1.03 -17.58 -14.10
CA ALA A 435 2.04 -16.64 -14.55
C ALA A 435 2.86 -16.07 -13.39
N LEU A 436 2.21 -15.52 -12.36
CA LEU A 436 2.89 -14.86 -11.25
C LEU A 436 3.71 -15.84 -10.42
N THR A 437 3.16 -17.02 -10.09
CA THR A 437 3.90 -18.04 -9.34
C THR A 437 5.07 -18.64 -10.13
N SER A 438 4.98 -18.69 -11.47
CA SER A 438 6.12 -19.04 -12.33
C SER A 438 7.19 -17.94 -12.34
N LEU A 439 6.79 -16.67 -12.33
CA LEU A 439 7.70 -15.52 -12.26
C LEU A 439 8.47 -15.48 -10.93
N LEU A 440 7.77 -15.74 -9.82
CA LEU A 440 8.33 -15.77 -8.47
C LEU A 440 9.16 -17.03 -8.18
N GLY A 441 9.06 -18.06 -9.03
CA GLY A 441 9.83 -19.31 -8.91
C GLY A 441 9.15 -20.41 -8.10
N ALA A 442 7.91 -20.23 -7.65
CA ALA A 442 7.16 -21.28 -6.92
C ALA A 442 6.94 -22.55 -7.75
N GLN A 443 6.87 -22.41 -9.07
CA GLN A 443 6.67 -23.53 -10.01
C GLN A 443 7.99 -24.18 -10.47
N ASP A 444 9.15 -23.69 -9.99
CA ASP A 444 10.49 -24.12 -10.42
C ASP A 444 11.13 -25.10 -9.43
N PHE A 445 10.60 -26.33 -9.38
CA PHE A 445 11.21 -27.42 -8.64
C PHE A 445 11.14 -28.76 -9.40
N PRO A 446 12.03 -29.74 -9.09
CA PRO A 446 12.09 -31.00 -9.82
C PRO A 446 10.76 -31.75 -9.84
N GLY A 447 10.30 -32.14 -11.03
CA GLY A 447 9.04 -32.87 -11.23
C GLY A 447 7.81 -31.99 -11.44
N ARG A 448 7.87 -30.68 -11.12
CA ARG A 448 6.71 -29.79 -11.20
C ARG A 448 6.24 -29.60 -12.64
N LEU A 449 7.15 -29.38 -13.58
CA LEU A 449 6.78 -29.24 -14.98
C LEU A 449 6.07 -30.49 -15.50
N GLU A 450 6.56 -31.68 -15.19
CA GLU A 450 5.94 -32.93 -15.64
C GLU A 450 4.52 -33.09 -15.09
N GLU A 451 4.28 -32.59 -13.87
CA GLU A 451 2.97 -32.55 -13.23
C GLU A 451 2.02 -31.58 -13.95
N ILE A 452 2.45 -30.34 -14.23
CA ILE A 452 1.54 -29.26 -14.67
C ILE A 452 1.51 -28.99 -16.17
N GLN A 453 2.46 -29.49 -16.97
CA GLN A 453 2.61 -29.11 -18.39
C GLN A 453 1.41 -29.44 -19.30
N HIS A 454 0.47 -30.25 -18.81
CA HIS A 454 -0.79 -30.52 -19.48
C HIS A 454 -1.73 -29.30 -19.44
N GLU A 455 -1.58 -28.43 -18.44
CA GLU A 455 -2.29 -27.15 -18.30
C GLU A 455 -1.37 -25.94 -18.53
N TRP A 456 -0.17 -25.93 -17.93
CA TRP A 456 0.73 -24.78 -17.94
C TRP A 456 2.17 -25.16 -18.27
N ARG A 457 2.72 -24.63 -19.38
CA ARG A 457 4.05 -25.04 -19.88
C ARG A 457 5.21 -24.14 -19.43
N LEU A 458 4.92 -23.01 -18.80
CA LEU A 458 5.89 -21.93 -18.55
C LEU A 458 6.28 -21.83 -17.06
N ASN A 459 6.58 -22.96 -16.41
CA ASN A 459 6.80 -23.11 -14.97
C ASN A 459 8.01 -22.35 -14.35
N THR A 460 8.70 -21.48 -15.08
CA THR A 460 9.88 -20.74 -14.59
C THR A 460 9.86 -19.31 -15.13
N ALA A 461 10.49 -18.38 -14.42
CA ALA A 461 10.58 -16.98 -14.84
C ALA A 461 11.15 -16.81 -16.27
N ASP A 462 12.17 -17.59 -16.63
CA ASP A 462 12.78 -17.54 -17.97
C ASP A 462 11.85 -18.08 -19.06
N ARG A 463 11.09 -19.14 -18.77
CA ARG A 463 10.10 -19.66 -19.70
C ARG A 463 8.92 -18.71 -19.86
N LEU A 464 8.45 -18.09 -18.76
CA LEU A 464 7.40 -17.09 -18.82
C LEU A 464 7.83 -15.90 -19.68
N ARG A 465 8.99 -15.32 -19.39
CA ARG A 465 9.55 -14.18 -20.14
C ARG A 465 9.66 -14.45 -21.64
N ALA A 466 10.07 -15.67 -22.02
CA ALA A 466 10.25 -16.05 -23.42
C ALA A 466 8.96 -16.52 -24.12
N GLY A 467 8.08 -17.21 -23.39
CA GLY A 467 6.89 -17.88 -23.93
C GLY A 467 5.63 -17.01 -23.90
N ASP A 468 5.52 -16.10 -22.94
CA ASP A 468 4.37 -15.22 -22.76
C ASP A 468 4.82 -13.78 -22.43
N PRO A 469 5.35 -13.04 -23.43
CA PRO A 469 5.83 -11.69 -23.21
C PRO A 469 4.71 -10.70 -22.84
N ALA A 470 3.44 -11.03 -23.12
CA ALA A 470 2.30 -10.16 -22.80
C ALA A 470 2.05 -10.12 -21.29
N ILE A 471 1.86 -11.28 -20.65
CA ILE A 471 1.69 -11.32 -19.19
C ILE A 471 2.97 -10.95 -18.46
N TYR A 472 4.14 -11.31 -18.99
CA TYR A 472 5.41 -10.90 -18.40
C TYR A 472 5.53 -9.37 -18.34
N ALA A 473 5.18 -8.67 -19.43
CA ALA A 473 5.19 -7.21 -19.45
C ALA A 473 4.20 -6.62 -18.45
N LEU A 474 3.00 -7.20 -18.33
CA LEU A 474 1.98 -6.75 -17.39
C LEU A 474 2.42 -6.93 -15.93
N LEU A 475 2.98 -8.10 -15.57
CA LEU A 475 3.47 -8.42 -14.22
C LEU A 475 4.74 -7.68 -13.83
N THR A 476 5.49 -7.13 -14.79
CA THR A 476 6.73 -6.37 -14.54
C THR A 476 6.58 -4.87 -14.80
N ASP A 477 5.35 -4.42 -15.03
CA ASP A 477 5.05 -3.00 -15.19
C ASP A 477 5.04 -2.31 -13.82
N GLY A 478 6.00 -1.41 -13.60
CA GLY A 478 6.14 -0.67 -12.34
C GLY A 478 5.00 0.29 -12.01
N ARG A 479 3.96 0.39 -12.85
CA ARG A 479 2.69 1.05 -12.51
C ARG A 479 1.87 0.25 -11.50
N PHE A 480 2.07 -1.05 -11.43
CA PHE A 480 1.31 -1.96 -10.57
C PHE A 480 2.22 -2.52 -9.48
N VAL A 481 1.73 -2.54 -8.26
CA VAL A 481 2.44 -3.14 -7.13
C VAL A 481 2.11 -4.64 -7.12
N ILE A 482 2.92 -5.40 -7.84
CA ILE A 482 2.83 -6.87 -7.92
C ILE A 482 3.96 -7.47 -7.07
N PRO A 483 3.71 -8.53 -6.29
CA PRO A 483 4.75 -9.19 -5.52
C PRO A 483 5.97 -9.56 -6.37
N THR A 484 7.17 -9.36 -5.83
CA THR A 484 8.45 -9.69 -6.49
C THR A 484 9.28 -10.70 -5.71
N ILE A 485 8.91 -10.96 -4.45
CA ILE A 485 9.48 -11.94 -3.55
C ILE A 485 8.44 -13.04 -3.34
N LEU A 486 8.88 -14.30 -3.45
CA LEU A 486 8.03 -15.45 -3.16
C LEU A 486 7.87 -15.60 -1.65
N PRO A 487 6.64 -15.70 -1.11
CA PRO A 487 6.45 -16.01 0.31
C PRO A 487 7.09 -17.33 0.72
N ASP A 488 7.75 -17.33 1.87
CA ASP A 488 8.34 -18.51 2.49
C ASP A 488 7.53 -19.06 3.67
N GLY A 489 6.50 -18.32 4.12
CA GLY A 489 5.61 -18.68 5.21
C GLY A 489 6.09 -18.23 6.60
N ASP A 490 7.08 -17.32 6.66
CA ASP A 490 7.70 -16.84 7.90
C ASP A 490 7.77 -15.31 7.94
N TYR A 491 6.64 -14.65 7.71
CA TYR A 491 6.48 -13.20 7.84
C TYR A 491 7.08 -12.62 9.13
N ARG A 492 8.08 -11.75 9.00
CA ARG A 492 8.85 -11.10 10.08
C ARG A 492 9.09 -9.62 9.78
N PRO A 493 8.15 -8.73 10.13
CA PRO A 493 8.28 -7.32 9.82
C PRO A 493 9.53 -6.74 10.49
N ALA A 494 10.44 -6.17 9.69
CA ALA A 494 11.72 -5.60 10.09
C ALA A 494 11.51 -4.30 10.91
N GLY A 495 11.02 -4.47 12.13
CA GLY A 495 10.69 -3.39 13.07
C GLY A 495 10.15 -3.87 14.41
N GLY A 496 9.79 -5.15 14.53
CA GLY A 496 9.47 -5.79 15.80
C GLY A 496 10.75 -6.16 16.55
N ASN A 497 11.15 -5.35 17.54
CA ASN A 497 12.16 -5.75 18.52
C ASN A 497 11.74 -7.08 19.19
N GLY A 498 12.31 -8.19 18.72
CA GLY A 498 12.35 -9.48 19.38
C GLY A 498 13.74 -9.69 19.99
N ASP A 499 13.81 -9.42 21.30
CA ASP A 499 14.87 -9.70 22.30
C ASP A 499 16.20 -8.93 22.27
#